data_AF-A0A3L7P922-F1
#
_entry.id   AF-A0A3L7P922-F1
#
_cell.length_a   1.000
_cell.length_b   1.000
_cell.length_c   1.000
_cell.angle_alpha   90.00
_cell.angle_beta   90.00
_cell.angle_gamma   90.00
#
_symmetry.space_group_name_H-M   'P 1'
#
loop_
_entity.id
_entity.type
_entity.pdbx_description
1 polymer ?
#
loop_
_entity_poly.entity_id
_entity_poly.type
_entity_poly.pdbx_seq_one_letter_code
_entity_poly.pdbx_strand_id
1 'polypeptide(L)'
;MPVQALTTYPLSELKLIYRVLHGQIRQHLDLMDSQLFHDLQLYLQQTAQTQGVDVGDHGAWDSWLGNINAPACAIRNPQRETWN
;
A
#
# COMPACT_ATOMS: atom_id res chain seq x y z
N MET A 1 0.95 26.96 -12.41
CA MET A 1 1.84 25.95 -11.81
C MET A 1 1.80 24.72 -12.70
N PRO A 2 2.95 24.20 -13.19
CA PRO A 2 2.96 22.95 -13.95
C PRO A 2 2.60 21.77 -13.03
N VAL A 3 1.97 20.74 -13.60
CA VAL A 3 1.74 19.47 -12.90
C VAL A 3 3.09 18.79 -12.65
N GLN A 4 3.29 18.29 -11.43
CA GLN A 4 4.53 17.64 -11.02
C GLN A 4 4.41 16.11 -11.10
N ALA A 5 5.53 15.43 -11.36
CA ALA A 5 5.58 13.97 -11.35
C ALA A 5 5.45 13.43 -9.92
N LEU A 6 4.84 12.24 -9.77
CA LEU A 6 4.66 11.59 -8.46
C LEU A 6 5.96 11.51 -7.65
N THR A 7 7.09 11.27 -8.33
CA THR A 7 8.43 11.12 -7.73
C THR A 7 8.95 12.37 -7.03
N THR A 8 8.28 13.52 -7.19
CA THR A 8 8.70 14.79 -6.59
C THR A 8 8.01 15.09 -5.26
N TYR A 9 6.91 14.41 -4.95
CA TYR A 9 6.22 14.58 -3.68
C TYR A 9 6.91 13.79 -2.55
N PRO A 10 6.78 14.22 -1.29
CA PRO A 10 7.30 13.48 -0.15
C PRO A 10 6.75 12.05 -0.10
N LEU A 11 7.63 11.07 0.10
CA LEU A 11 7.25 9.65 0.19
C LEU A 11 6.16 9.40 1.25
N SER A 12 6.18 10.14 2.36
CA SER A 12 5.16 10.05 3.40
C SER A 12 3.76 10.43 2.92
N GLU A 13 3.64 11.44 2.06
CA GLU A 13 2.36 11.86 1.48
C GLU A 13 1.84 10.82 0.49
N LEU A 14 2.73 10.31 -0.37
CA LEU A 14 2.39 9.26 -1.33
C LEU A 14 1.90 7.99 -0.63
N LYS A 15 2.58 7.57 0.46
CA LYS A 15 2.13 6.45 1.31
C LYS A 15 0.76 6.71 1.91
N LEU A 16 0.49 7.91 2.43
CA LEU A 16 -0.81 8.28 2.99
C LEU A 16 -1.91 8.20 1.93
N ILE A 17 -1.71 8.85 0.79
CA ILE A 17 -2.70 8.88 -0.30
C ILE A 17 -3.00 7.46 -0.77
N TYR A 18 -1.96 6.65 -1.00
CA TYR A 18 -2.13 5.25 -1.38
C TYR A 18 -2.98 4.49 -0.36
N ARG A 19 -2.68 4.60 0.94
CA ARG A 19 -3.44 3.92 2.00
C ARG A 19 -4.91 4.34 2.04
N VAL A 20 -5.17 5.63 1.88
CA VAL A 20 -6.54 6.16 1.82
C VAL A 20 -7.28 5.54 0.62
N LEU A 21 -6.71 5.64 -0.59
CA LEU A 21 -7.33 5.12 -1.80
C LEU A 21 -7.51 3.60 -1.76
N HIS A 22 -6.47 2.86 -1.35
CA HIS A 22 -6.51 1.41 -1.22
C HIS A 22 -7.59 0.96 -0.22
N GLY A 23 -7.78 1.69 0.88
CA GLY A 23 -8.85 1.44 1.85
C GLY A 23 -10.26 1.64 1.29
N GLN A 24 -10.40 2.40 0.20
CA GLN A 24 -11.67 2.73 -0.45
C GLN A 24 -12.03 1.82 -1.64
N ILE A 25 -11.13 0.91 -2.07
CA ILE A 25 -11.35 0.05 -3.26
C ILE A 25 -12.69 -0.69 -3.21
N ARG A 26 -13.08 -1.21 -2.03
CA ARG A 26 -14.34 -1.95 -1.89
C ARG A 26 -15.60 -1.09 -2.11
N GLN A 27 -15.50 0.21 -1.91
CA GLN A 27 -16.61 1.16 -2.11
C GLN A 27 -16.55 1.82 -3.49
N HIS A 28 -15.37 1.83 -4.12
CA HIS A 28 -15.10 2.48 -5.39
C HIS A 28 -14.24 1.56 -6.28
N LEU A 29 -14.88 0.58 -6.93
CA LEU A 29 -14.19 -0.41 -7.77
C LEU A 29 -13.42 0.24 -8.93
N ASP A 30 -13.88 1.39 -9.42
CA ASP A 30 -13.22 2.18 -10.47
C ASP A 30 -11.77 2.59 -10.10
N LEU A 31 -11.42 2.58 -8.80
CA LEU A 31 -10.04 2.80 -8.37
C LEU A 31 -9.09 1.71 -8.89
N MET A 32 -9.56 0.48 -9.12
CA MET A 32 -8.75 -0.60 -9.70
C MET A 32 -8.33 -0.30 -11.15
N ASP A 33 -9.15 0.43 -11.89
CA ASP A 33 -8.89 0.82 -13.28
C ASP A 33 -8.18 2.18 -13.40
N SER A 34 -7.93 2.85 -12.26
CA SER A 34 -7.28 4.15 -12.24
C SER A 34 -5.79 4.04 -12.54
N GLN A 35 -5.35 4.58 -13.67
CA GLN A 35 -3.94 4.62 -14.05
C GLN A 35 -3.09 5.35 -12.99
N LEU A 36 -3.60 6.45 -12.42
CA LEU A 36 -2.89 7.18 -11.36
C LEU A 36 -2.66 6.31 -10.12
N PHE A 37 -3.68 5.52 -9.73
CA PHE A 37 -3.57 4.64 -8.58
C PHE A 37 -2.60 3.49 -8.85
N HIS A 38 -2.63 2.93 -10.07
CA HIS A 38 -1.68 1.93 -10.52
C HIS A 38 -0.23 2.45 -10.49
N ASP A 39 0.02 3.62 -11.05
CA ASP A 39 1.36 4.23 -11.09
C ASP A 39 1.87 4.54 -9.68
N LEU A 40 0.99 5.02 -8.79
CA LEU A 40 1.31 5.23 -7.38
C LEU A 40 1.70 3.92 -6.69
N GLN A 41 0.94 2.84 -6.92
CA GLN A 41 1.25 1.54 -6.36
C GLN A 41 2.61 1.02 -6.84
N LEU A 42 2.87 1.08 -8.15
CA LEU A 42 4.14 0.64 -8.73
C LEU A 42 5.33 1.43 -8.15
N TYR A 43 5.21 2.75 -8.09
CA TYR A 43 6.25 3.61 -7.52
C TYR A 43 6.56 3.24 -6.06
N LEU A 44 5.52 3.05 -5.24
CA LEU A 44 5.70 2.68 -3.84
C LEU A 44 6.29 1.28 -3.68
N GLN A 45 5.87 0.30 -4.50
CA GLN A 45 6.41 -1.05 -4.47
C GLN A 45 7.90 -1.08 -4.84
N GLN A 46 8.28 -0.37 -5.91
CA GLN A 46 9.69 -0.24 -6.30
C GLN A 46 10.50 0.44 -5.19
N THR A 47 9.98 1.51 -4.61
CA THR A 47 10.66 2.24 -3.52
C THR A 47 10.83 1.37 -2.27
N ALA A 48 9.87 0.51 -1.95
CA ALA A 48 9.98 -0.42 -0.82
C ALA A 48 11.00 -1.53 -1.11
N GLN A 49 11.01 -2.07 -2.33
CA GLN A 49 11.99 -3.08 -2.76
C GLN A 49 13.43 -2.55 -2.68
N THR A 50 13.69 -1.29 -3.07
CA THR A 50 15.03 -0.69 -2.92
C THR A 50 15.46 -0.51 -1.47
N GLN A 51 14.50 -0.52 -0.53
CA GLN A 51 14.73 -0.49 0.92
C GLN A 51 14.77 -1.90 1.55
N GLY A 52 14.74 -2.96 0.73
CA GLY A 52 14.80 -4.35 1.19
C GLY A 52 13.50 -4.90 1.75
N VAL A 53 12.36 -4.23 1.51
CA VAL A 53 11.05 -4.71 1.93
C VAL A 53 10.53 -5.73 0.93
N ASP A 54 10.13 -6.90 1.42
CA ASP A 54 9.37 -7.86 0.63
C ASP A 54 7.93 -7.36 0.46
N VAL A 55 7.61 -6.85 -0.73
CA VAL A 55 6.27 -6.34 -1.06
C VAL A 55 5.24 -7.46 -1.29
N GLY A 56 5.68 -8.72 -1.43
CA GLY A 56 4.79 -9.89 -1.48
C GLY A 56 4.29 -10.30 -0.09
N ASP A 57 5.09 -10.01 0.95
CA ASP A 57 4.66 -10.14 2.34
C ASP A 57 3.74 -8.97 2.71
N HIS A 58 2.47 -9.29 2.92
CA HIS A 58 1.44 -8.31 3.25
C HIS A 58 1.72 -7.57 4.56
N GLY A 59 2.34 -8.23 5.54
CA GLY A 59 2.70 -7.63 6.83
C GLY A 59 3.87 -6.67 6.71
N ALA A 60 4.92 -7.05 5.97
CA ALA A 60 6.06 -6.18 5.69
C ALA A 60 5.64 -4.95 4.88
N TRP A 61 4.81 -5.16 3.85
CA TRP A 61 4.24 -4.08 3.04
C TRP A 61 3.38 -3.12 3.85
N ASP A 62 2.42 -3.63 4.64
CA ASP A 62 1.56 -2.79 5.49
C ASP A 62 2.39 -1.99 6.51
N SER A 63 3.36 -2.64 7.14
CA SER A 63 4.24 -1.99 8.12
C SER A 63 5.03 -0.85 7.47
N TRP A 64 5.59 -1.09 6.29
CA TRP A 64 6.35 -0.08 5.55
C TRP A 64 5.48 1.11 5.08
N LEU A 65 4.23 0.87 4.70
CA LEU A 65 3.27 1.92 4.38
C LEU A 65 2.89 2.78 5.60
N GLY A 66 3.18 2.30 6.81
CA GLY A 66 2.82 2.98 8.06
C GLY A 66 1.44 2.59 8.59
N ASN A 67 0.94 1.40 8.23
CA ASN A 67 -0.24 0.79 8.85
C ASN A 67 0.11 0.17 10.22
N ILE A 68 0.70 0.96 11.13
CA ILE A 68 1.07 0.53 12.49
C ILE A 68 -0.13 0.19 13.40
N ASN A 69 -1.35 0.59 13.00
CA ASN A 69 -2.60 0.26 13.70
C ASN A 69 -3.40 -0.86 13.02
N ALA A 70 -2.82 -1.53 12.00
CA ALA A 70 -3.44 -2.70 11.40
C ALA A 70 -3.48 -3.84 12.44
N PRO A 71 -4.66 -4.41 12.77
CA PRO A 71 -4.69 -5.62 13.58
C PRO A 71 -3.88 -6.70 12.88
N ALA A 72 -3.07 -7.43 13.66
CA ALA A 72 -2.16 -8.46 13.16
C ALA A 72 -2.87 -9.44 12.20
N CYS A 73 -2.12 -10.02 11.25
CA CYS A 73 -2.65 -11.01 10.30
C CYS A 73 -3.47 -12.12 10.96
N ALA A 74 -3.11 -12.55 12.18
CA ALA A 74 -3.85 -13.51 12.99
C ALA A 74 -5.30 -13.09 13.29
N ILE A 75 -5.54 -11.79 13.51
CA ILE A 75 -6.89 -11.24 13.75
C ILE A 75 -7.66 -11.07 12.43
N ARG A 76 -6.95 -10.82 11.33
CA ARG A 76 -7.56 -10.63 9.99
C ARG A 76 -7.92 -11.95 9.30
N ASN A 77 -7.22 -13.03 9.62
CA ASN A 77 -7.47 -14.36 9.06
C ASN A 77 -7.23 -15.46 10.12
N PRO A 78 -8.23 -15.74 10.98
CA PRO A 78 -8.09 -16.71 12.06
C PRO A 78 -7.90 -18.16 11.57
N GLN A 79 -8.13 -18.45 10.29
CA GLN A 79 -8.03 -19.81 9.72
C GLN A 79 -6.60 -20.24 9.38
N ARG A 80 -5.58 -19.38 9.55
CA ARG A 80 -4.17 -19.75 9.30
C ARG A 80 -3.46 -20.34 10.52
N GLU A 81 -4.02 -20.21 11.72
CA GLU A 81 -3.43 -20.76 12.96
C GLU A 81 -3.69 -22.26 13.16
N THR A 82 -4.64 -22.84 12.43
CA THR A 82 -5.07 -24.24 12.60
C THR A 82 -4.34 -25.25 11.70
N TRP A 83 -3.24 -24.86 11.05
CA TRP A 83 -2.44 -25.73 10.18
C TRP A 83 -1.07 -26.08 10.77
N ASN A 84 -0.99 -26.25 12.10
CA ASN A 84 0.15 -26.84 12.80
C ASN A 84 -0.26 -28.14 13.46
#